data_AF-A0A8H4UQH7-F1
#
_entry.id   AF-A0A8H4UQH7-F1
#
_cell.length_a   1.000
_cell.length_b   1.000
_cell.length_c   1.000
_cell.angle_alpha   90.00
_cell.angle_beta   90.00
_cell.angle_gamma   90.00
#
_symmetry.space_group_name_H-M   'P 1'
#
loop_
_entity.id
_entity.type
_entity.pdbx_description
1 polymer ?
#
loop_
_entity_poly.entity_id
_entity_poly.type
_entity_poly.pdbx_seq_one_letter_code
_entity_poly.pdbx_strand_id
1 'polypeptide(L)'
;MAARMATGMGLHTVEQYKSLTVDLAEHQKRLFFCLYMMDRVVSLALGRPFAIQDDDITVEPFADVDDENIQPDGIIPSTKLEPSTMAIPLHILALRTIA
;
A
#
# COMPACT_ATOMS: atom_id res chain seq x y z
N MET A 1 -17.79 -0.53 -0.43
CA MET A 1 -17.67 -1.83 0.26
C MET A 1 -16.22 -2.26 0.41
N ALA A 2 -15.37 -2.12 -0.62
CA ALA A 2 -13.95 -2.50 -0.55
C ALA A 2 -13.17 -1.85 0.60
N ALA A 3 -13.26 -0.53 0.79
CA ALA A 3 -12.60 0.16 1.92
C ALA A 3 -12.98 -0.43 3.29
N ARG A 4 -14.27 -0.68 3.52
CA ARG A 4 -14.77 -1.32 4.75
C ARG A 4 -14.28 -2.75 4.95
N MET A 5 -14.11 -3.51 3.87
CA MET A 5 -13.54 -4.86 3.96
C MET A 5 -12.06 -4.81 4.30
N ALA A 6 -11.30 -3.92 3.65
CA ALA A 6 -9.88 -3.74 3.93
C ALA A 6 -9.64 -3.29 5.39
N THR A 7 -10.46 -2.38 5.91
CA THR A 7 -10.38 -1.99 7.33
C THR A 7 -10.84 -3.12 8.25
N GLY A 8 -11.92 -3.82 7.92
CA GLY A 8 -12.37 -5.00 8.68
C GLY A 8 -11.35 -6.14 8.74
N MET A 9 -10.49 -6.26 7.73
CA MET A 9 -9.37 -7.21 7.69
C MET A 9 -8.09 -6.68 8.37
N GLY A 10 -8.08 -5.45 8.88
CA GLY A 10 -6.91 -4.88 9.55
C GLY A 10 -5.78 -4.43 8.61
N LEU A 11 -6.00 -4.36 7.29
CA LEU A 11 -4.94 -4.02 6.31
C LEU A 11 -4.35 -2.60 6.46
N HIS A 12 -4.95 -1.76 7.29
CA HIS A 12 -4.46 -0.42 7.62
C HIS A 12 -3.51 -0.43 8.83
N THR A 13 -3.37 -1.57 9.52
CA THR A 13 -2.65 -1.69 10.79
C THR A 13 -1.35 -2.47 10.64
N VAL A 14 -0.28 -2.04 11.32
CA VAL A 14 1.00 -2.78 11.33
C VAL A 14 0.87 -4.16 11.99
N GLU A 15 -0.06 -4.34 12.94
CA GLU A 15 -0.33 -5.60 13.65
C GLU A 15 -0.66 -6.74 12.70
N GLN A 16 -1.44 -6.46 11.65
CA GLN A 16 -1.90 -7.45 10.66
C GLN A 16 -0.72 -8.14 9.95
N TYR A 17 0.42 -7.47 9.85
CA TYR A 17 1.57 -7.94 9.06
C TYR A 17 2.61 -8.70 9.89
N LYS A 18 2.57 -8.59 11.23
CA LYS A 18 3.57 -9.21 12.13
C LYS A 18 3.63 -10.74 12.03
N SER A 19 2.53 -11.38 11.63
CA SER A 19 2.43 -12.83 11.49
C SER A 19 2.52 -13.34 10.04
N LEU A 20 2.71 -12.44 9.07
CA LEU A 20 2.75 -12.79 7.65
C LEU A 20 4.18 -12.95 7.18
N THR A 21 4.37 -13.81 6.17
CA THR A 21 5.60 -13.83 5.38
C THR A 21 5.74 -12.52 4.59
N VAL A 22 6.97 -12.15 4.26
CA VAL A 22 7.27 -10.84 3.64
C VAL A 22 6.56 -10.68 2.29
N ASP A 23 6.53 -11.73 1.47
CA ASP A 23 5.81 -11.76 0.20
C ASP A 23 4.30 -11.47 0.34
N LEU A 24 3.65 -12.11 1.31
CA LEU A 24 2.22 -11.92 1.55
C LEU A 24 1.93 -10.54 2.15
N ALA A 25 2.81 -10.05 3.02
CA ALA A 25 2.70 -8.72 3.61
C ALA A 25 2.79 -7.64 2.52
N GLU A 26 3.80 -7.71 1.65
CA GLU A 26 3.98 -6.75 0.55
C GLU A 26 2.81 -6.79 -0.45
N HIS A 27 2.31 -7.98 -0.77
CA HIS A 27 1.12 -8.12 -1.61
C HIS A 27 -0.12 -7.44 -0.98
N GLN A 28 -0.37 -7.67 0.31
CA GLN A 28 -1.50 -7.06 1.02
C GLN A 28 -1.34 -5.54 1.18
N LYS A 29 -0.12 -5.03 1.43
CA LYS A 29 0.16 -3.59 1.46
C LYS A 29 -0.15 -2.95 0.11
N ARG A 30 0.29 -3.55 -1.01
CA ARG A 30 -0.02 -3.05 -2.37
C ARG A 30 -1.53 -2.98 -2.62
N LEU A 31 -2.28 -4.01 -2.22
CA LEU A 31 -3.75 -4.01 -2.34
C LEU A 31 -4.39 -2.90 -1.50
N PHE A 32 -3.98 -2.75 -0.25
CA PHE A 32 -4.50 -1.70 0.63
C PHE A 32 -4.22 -0.30 0.09
N PHE A 33 -2.98 0.01 -0.28
CA PHE A 33 -2.62 1.33 -0.78
C PHE A 33 -3.20 1.61 -2.18
N CYS A 34 -3.45 0.59 -3.00
CA CYS A 34 -4.23 0.73 -4.22
C CYS A 34 -5.67 1.18 -3.94
N LEU A 35 -6.34 0.55 -2.95
CA LEU A 35 -7.67 0.95 -2.51
C LEU A 35 -7.68 2.38 -1.94
N TYR A 36 -6.72 2.72 -1.08
CA TYR A 36 -6.52 4.07 -0.54
C TYR A 36 -6.41 5.10 -1.68
N MET A 37 -5.53 4.83 -2.64
CA MET A 37 -5.30 5.69 -3.79
C MET A 37 -6.54 5.88 -4.65
N MET A 38 -7.32 4.82 -4.90
CA MET A 38 -8.58 4.91 -5.62
C MET A 38 -9.64 5.70 -4.85
N ASP A 39 -9.72 5.53 -3.52
CA ASP A 39 -10.63 6.30 -2.68
C ASP A 39 -10.37 7.81 -2.78
N ARG A 40 -9.10 8.24 -2.74
CA ARG A 40 -8.73 9.65 -2.94
C ARG A 40 -9.17 10.17 -4.30
N VAL A 41 -8.92 9.43 -5.38
CA VAL A 41 -9.31 9.84 -6.74
C VAL A 41 -10.82 10.01 -6.86
N VAL A 42 -11.59 9.01 -6.43
CA VAL A 42 -13.05 9.01 -6.57
C VAL A 42 -13.69 10.07 -5.67
N SER A 43 -13.24 10.18 -4.42
CA SER A 43 -13.79 11.13 -3.46
C SER A 43 -13.49 12.58 -3.85
N LEU A 44 -12.28 12.87 -4.36
CA LEU A 44 -11.95 14.19 -4.92
C LEU A 44 -12.79 14.51 -6.14
N ALA A 45 -12.93 13.57 -7.09
CA ALA A 45 -13.71 13.78 -8.31
C ALA A 45 -15.20 14.04 -8.03
N LEU A 46 -15.74 13.48 -6.96
CA LEU A 46 -17.16 13.58 -6.59
C LEU A 46 -17.45 14.56 -5.44
N GLY A 47 -16.43 15.20 -4.87
CA GLY A 47 -16.58 16.09 -3.71
C GLY A 47 -17.10 15.39 -2.46
N ARG A 48 -16.70 14.13 -2.24
CA ARG A 48 -17.12 13.31 -1.09
C ARG A 48 -16.00 13.22 -0.04
N PRO A 49 -16.35 12.99 1.24
CA PRO A 49 -15.36 12.64 2.25
C PRO A 49 -14.63 11.32 1.90
N PHE A 50 -13.36 11.22 2.27
CA PHE A 50 -12.57 10.00 2.12
C PHE A 50 -13.12 8.87 3.00
N ALA A 51 -13.20 7.67 2.45
CA ALA A 51 -13.64 6.48 3.18
C ALA A 51 -12.53 5.92 4.09
N ILE A 52 -11.27 6.19 3.78
CA ILE A 52 -10.10 5.81 4.57
C ILE A 52 -9.41 7.09 5.05
N GLN A 53 -9.31 7.27 6.37
CA GLN A 53 -8.65 8.43 6.98
C GLN A 53 -7.17 8.12 7.22
N ASP A 54 -6.29 9.10 7.04
CA ASP A 54 -4.84 8.92 7.22
C ASP A 54 -4.47 8.60 8.66
N ASP A 55 -5.14 9.25 9.61
CA ASP A 55 -4.91 9.06 11.05
C ASP A 55 -5.18 7.63 11.54
N ASP A 56 -5.96 6.85 10.77
CA ASP A 56 -6.25 5.45 11.08
C ASP A 56 -5.15 4.50 10.54
N ILE A 57 -4.27 4.95 9.64
CA ILE A 57 -3.27 4.11 8.97
C ILE A 57 -1.99 4.06 9.80
N THR A 58 -1.63 2.87 10.28
CA THR A 58 -0.38 2.66 11.04
C THR A 58 0.64 1.79 10.29
N VAL A 59 0.24 1.14 9.20
CA VAL A 59 1.15 0.36 8.34
C VAL A 59 1.99 1.26 7.43
N GLU A 60 3.26 0.93 7.24
CA GLU A 60 4.09 1.60 6.24
C GLU A 60 3.69 1.26 4.78
N PRO A 61 4.00 2.14 3.80
CA PRO A 61 3.88 1.83 2.38
C PRO A 61 4.57 0.51 1.97
N PHE A 62 4.13 -0.06 0.85
CA PHE A 62 4.80 -1.19 0.21
C PHE A 62 6.22 -0.80 -0.26
N ALA A 63 7.11 -1.79 -0.37
CA ALA A 63 8.49 -1.57 -0.74
C ALA A 63 8.65 -1.23 -2.24
N ASP A 64 9.67 -0.42 -2.54
CA ASP A 64 10.10 -0.07 -3.90
C ASP A 64 10.90 -1.20 -4.54
N VAL A 65 10.26 -2.35 -4.75
CA VAL A 65 10.88 -3.56 -5.30
C VAL A 65 9.94 -4.31 -6.22
N ASP A 66 10.51 -4.92 -7.26
CA ASP A 66 9.78 -5.82 -8.16
C ASP A 66 9.51 -7.18 -7.51
N ASP A 67 8.44 -7.84 -7.94
CA ASP A 67 7.98 -9.13 -7.39
C ASP A 67 9.04 -10.23 -7.43
N GLU A 68 9.93 -10.21 -8.42
CA GLU A 68 11.05 -11.15 -8.56
C GLU A 68 12.02 -11.14 -7.38
N ASN A 69 12.07 -10.02 -6.66
CA ASN A 69 12.99 -9.79 -5.55
C ASN A 69 12.32 -10.01 -4.18
N ILE A 70 11.06 -10.45 -4.14
CA ILE A 70 10.32 -10.64 -2.89
C ILE A 70 10.21 -12.12 -2.60
N GLN A 71 10.74 -12.53 -1.46
CA GLN A 71 10.68 -13.90 -0.96
C GLN A 71 9.93 -13.95 0.37
N PRO A 72 9.45 -15.13 0.80
CA PRO A 72 8.74 -15.26 2.07
C PRO A 72 9.55 -14.82 3.30
N ASP A 73 10.87 -14.96 3.24
CA ASP A 73 11.82 -14.66 4.31
C ASP A 73 12.49 -13.28 4.20
N GLY A 74 12.30 -12.55 3.09
CA GLY A 74 12.89 -11.24 2.91
C GLY A 74 12.84 -10.68 1.50
N ILE A 75 13.33 -9.45 1.37
CA ILE A 75 13.48 -8.76 0.09
C ILE A 75 14.95 -8.79 -0.33
N ILE A 76 15.21 -9.24 -1.56
CA ILE A 76 16.53 -9.25 -2.17
C ILE A 76 16.80 -7.89 -2.81
N PRO A 77 17.98 -7.27 -2.58
CA PRO A 77 18.34 -6.05 -3.30
C PRO A 77 18.42 -6.28 -4.81
N SER A 78 17.75 -5.44 -5.59
CA SER A 78 17.88 -5.45 -7.05
C SER A 78 19.29 -5.01 -7.46
N THR A 79 19.90 -5.72 -8.40
CA THR A 79 21.16 -5.34 -9.04
C THR A 79 20.96 -4.54 -10.33
N LYS A 80 19.70 -4.34 -10.75
CA LYS A 80 19.36 -3.56 -11.95
C LYS A 80 19.53 -2.06 -11.64
N LEU A 81 20.02 -1.28 -12.61
CA LEU A 81 20.06 0.19 -12.50
C LEU A 81 18.72 0.86 -12.89
N GLU A 82 17.73 0.07 -13.26
CA GLU A 82 16.40 0.55 -13.63
C GLU A 82 15.52 0.72 -12.38
N PRO A 83 14.65 1.74 -12.34
CA PRO A 83 13.65 1.87 -11.28
C PRO A 83 12.71 0.66 -11.23
N SER A 84 12.26 0.30 -10.03
CA SER A 84 11.25 -0.75 -9.89
C SER A 84 9.91 -0.30 -10.49
N THR A 85 9.07 -1.28 -10.84
CA THR A 85 7.68 -1.03 -11.25
C THR A 85 6.85 -0.32 -10.17
N MET A 86 7.28 -0.39 -8.90
CA MET A 86 6.63 0.23 -7.75
C MET A 86 7.04 1.69 -7.49
N ALA A 87 8.07 2.20 -8.18
CA ALA A 87 8.56 3.56 -7.99
C ALA A 87 7.48 4.62 -8.30
N ILE A 88 6.73 4.45 -9.40
CA ILE A 88 5.65 5.38 -9.78
C ILE A 88 4.47 5.30 -8.78
N PRO A 89 3.91 4.12 -8.45
CA PRO A 89 2.90 4.00 -7.41
C PRO A 89 3.30 4.64 -6.07
N LEU A 90 4.55 4.49 -5.64
CA LEU A 90 5.06 5.12 -4.41
C LEU A 90 5.10 6.64 -4.51
N HIS A 91 5.57 7.17 -5.64
CA HIS A 91 5.56 8.61 -5.88
C HIS A 91 4.13 9.18 -5.84
N ILE A 92 3.17 8.50 -6.48
CA ILE A 92 1.76 8.90 -6.46
C ILE A 92 1.18 8.83 -5.04
N LEU A 93 1.53 7.79 -4.28
CA LEU A 93 1.10 7.64 -2.89
C LEU A 93 1.60 8.82 -2.04
N ALA A 94 2.89 9.17 -2.15
CA ALA A 94 3.47 10.30 -1.42
C ALA A 94 2.71 11.61 -1.67
N LEU A 95 2.39 11.91 -2.95
CA LEU A 95 1.61 13.10 -3.31
C LEU A 95 0.21 13.12 -2.67
N ARG A 96 -0.40 11.96 -2.46
CA ARG A 96 -1.76 11.80 -1.90
C ARG A 96 -1.81 11.78 -0.38
N THR A 97 -0.66 11.77 0.29
CA THR A 97 -0.56 11.85 1.76
C THR A 97 -0.32 13.28 2.27
N ILE A 98 -0.07 14.23 1.37
CA ILE A 98 0.21 15.64 1.70
C ILE A 98 -1.05 16.52 1.64
N ALA A 99 -2.12 16.04 0.99
CA ALA A 99 -3.36 16.78 0.74
C ALA A 99 -4.48 16.36 1.70
#